data_AF-I4C8Y7-F1
#
_entry.id   AF-I4C8Y7-F1
#
_cell.length_a   1.000
_cell.length_b   1.000
_cell.length_c   1.000
_cell.angle_alpha   90.00
_cell.angle_beta   90.00
_cell.angle_gamma   90.00
#
_symmetry.space_group_name_H-M   'P 1'
#
loop_
_entity.id
_entity.type
_entity.pdbx_description
1 polymer ?
#
loop_
_entity_poly.entity_id
_entity_poly.type
_entity_poly.pdbx_seq_one_letter_code
_entity_poly.pdbx_strand_id
1 'polypeptide(L)'
;MNTVKAEYDYIRSTFFPKWNRKGEWKLEIVPRFEDTNDEGFCDWTTKTIKICANPEMPIQVLLIHEIAHAVSRCRDAHQTPWLTRMEKAAKKADTIGMKDLAQMIRNDRELYTDVPVFRPSLIYNAITDAVVAAPQADFDQIINHVNEYHGNYSKQEFLKKFKRARQVYEKKKKEVLQQRGSVLTKTPTK
;
A
#
# COMPACT_ATOMS: atom_id res chain seq x y z
N MET A 1 -10.19 28.85 -0.82
CA MET A 1 -10.73 27.72 -1.61
C MET A 1 -10.32 27.75 -3.09
N ASN A 2 -10.28 28.90 -3.78
CA ASN A 2 -9.82 28.97 -5.18
C ASN A 2 -8.33 28.61 -5.42
N THR A 3 -7.51 28.60 -4.37
CA THR A 3 -6.06 28.37 -4.45
C THR A 3 -5.69 26.91 -4.68
N VAL A 4 -6.31 25.96 -3.97
CA VAL A 4 -5.98 24.52 -4.07
C VAL A 4 -6.32 23.95 -5.45
N LYS A 5 -7.44 24.37 -6.03
CA LYS A 5 -7.80 23.95 -7.39
C LYS A 5 -6.83 24.50 -8.43
N ALA A 6 -6.43 25.77 -8.31
CA ALA A 6 -5.43 26.37 -9.19
C ALA A 6 -4.08 25.64 -9.07
N GLU A 7 -3.69 25.29 -7.85
CA GLU A 7 -2.49 24.50 -7.60
C GLU A 7 -2.59 23.11 -8.23
N TYR A 8 -3.72 22.41 -8.07
CA TYR A 8 -3.95 21.13 -8.73
C TYR A 8 -3.83 21.22 -10.25
N ASP A 9 -4.42 22.24 -10.86
CA ASP A 9 -4.34 22.45 -12.31
C ASP A 9 -2.90 22.76 -12.77
N TYR A 10 -2.16 23.56 -11.99
CA TYR A 10 -0.74 23.84 -12.21
C TYR A 10 0.12 22.58 -12.08
N ILE A 11 -0.01 21.83 -10.99
CA ILE A 11 0.76 20.62 -10.73
C ILE A 11 0.49 19.57 -11.81
N ARG A 12 -0.79 19.34 -12.14
CA ARG A 12 -1.23 18.39 -13.16
C ARG A 12 -0.61 18.69 -14.52
N SER A 13 -0.61 19.95 -14.94
CA SER A 13 -0.10 20.37 -16.25
C SER A 13 1.43 20.43 -16.30
N THR A 14 2.08 20.81 -15.20
CA THR A 14 3.54 21.01 -15.14
C THR A 14 4.30 19.72 -14.90
N PHE A 15 3.85 18.91 -13.94
CA PHE A 15 4.58 17.71 -13.48
C PHE A 15 4.07 16.43 -14.13
N PHE A 16 2.80 16.39 -14.54
CA PHE A 16 2.15 15.19 -15.06
C PHE A 16 1.41 15.38 -16.41
N PRO A 17 1.87 16.18 -17.39
CA PRO A 17 1.05 16.68 -18.51
C PRO A 17 0.26 15.65 -19.35
N LYS A 18 0.60 14.36 -19.29
CA LYS A 18 -0.01 13.30 -20.09
C LYS A 18 -1.00 12.41 -19.32
N TRP A 19 -1.15 12.55 -18.00
CA TRP A 19 -1.86 11.55 -17.20
C TRP A 19 -3.39 11.64 -17.25
N ASN A 20 -3.93 12.84 -17.08
CA ASN A 20 -5.38 13.10 -17.04
C ASN A 20 -5.81 13.91 -18.27
N ARG A 21 -5.47 13.43 -19.48
CA ARG A 21 -5.79 14.13 -20.74
C ARG A 21 -7.28 14.24 -21.00
N LYS A 22 -8.05 13.24 -20.56
CA LYS A 22 -9.51 13.21 -20.71
C LYS A 22 -10.25 14.02 -19.63
N GLY A 23 -9.54 14.56 -18.63
CA GLY A 23 -10.16 15.30 -17.52
C GLY A 23 -11.08 14.45 -16.65
N GLU A 24 -10.88 13.13 -16.62
CA GLU A 24 -11.73 12.20 -15.87
C GLU A 24 -11.45 12.24 -14.37
N TRP A 25 -10.21 12.57 -13.98
CA TRP A 25 -9.87 12.74 -12.57
C TRP A 25 -10.26 14.12 -12.05
N LYS A 26 -10.90 14.14 -10.88
CA LYS A 26 -11.38 15.35 -10.20
C LYS A 26 -10.65 15.55 -8.87
N LEU A 27 -10.67 16.78 -8.37
CA LEU A 27 -10.21 17.15 -7.04
C LEU A 27 -11.41 17.44 -6.14
N GLU A 28 -11.40 16.90 -4.93
CA GLU A 28 -12.38 17.16 -3.89
C GLU A 28 -11.64 17.57 -2.60
N ILE A 29 -12.14 18.58 -1.90
CA ILE A 29 -11.59 19.01 -0.62
C ILE A 29 -12.55 18.53 0.46
N VAL A 30 -12.03 17.74 1.40
CA VAL A 30 -12.82 17.18 2.51
C VAL A 30 -12.38 17.81 3.84
N PRO A 31 -13.26 17.99 4.84
CA PRO A 31 -12.88 18.57 6.12
C PRO A 31 -11.80 17.76 6.83
N ARG A 32 -11.97 16.43 6.85
CA ARG A 32 -11.06 15.44 7.44
C ARG A 32 -11.46 14.04 6.97
N PHE A 33 -10.54 13.08 6.99
CA PHE A 33 -10.86 11.65 6.92
C PHE A 33 -11.15 11.13 8.33
N GLU A 34 -12.36 10.63 8.58
CA GLU A 34 -12.85 10.32 9.94
C GLU A 34 -12.10 9.16 10.60
N ASP A 35 -11.58 8.22 9.80
CA ASP A 35 -11.00 6.96 10.27
C ASP A 35 -9.47 6.86 10.07
N THR A 36 -8.83 7.89 9.50
CA THR A 36 -7.39 7.86 9.21
C THR A 36 -6.72 9.20 9.51
N ASN A 37 -5.40 9.16 9.73
CA ASN A 37 -4.57 10.36 9.81
C ASN A 37 -4.06 10.79 8.43
N ASP A 38 -4.67 10.30 7.35
CA ASP A 38 -4.25 10.65 6.01
C ASP A 38 -4.65 12.09 5.69
N GLU A 39 -3.82 12.76 4.89
CA GLU A 39 -4.11 14.11 4.39
C GLU A 39 -4.61 14.11 2.94
N GLY A 40 -4.43 12.99 2.25
CA GLY A 40 -4.79 12.78 0.86
C GLY A 40 -5.27 11.36 0.61
N PHE A 41 -6.16 11.20 -0.36
CA PHE A 41 -6.66 9.89 -0.78
C PHE A 41 -7.03 9.89 -2.26
N CYS A 42 -6.67 8.81 -2.95
CA CYS A 42 -7.09 8.56 -4.32
C CYS A 42 -8.26 7.56 -4.38
N ASP A 43 -9.43 8.01 -4.81
CA ASP A 43 -10.54 7.13 -5.16
C ASP A 43 -10.50 6.78 -6.66
N TRP A 44 -10.01 5.59 -6.99
CA TRP A 44 -9.97 5.12 -8.38
C TRP A 44 -11.34 4.76 -8.95
N THR A 45 -12.33 4.47 -8.09
CA THR A 45 -13.67 4.10 -8.53
C THR A 45 -14.38 5.33 -9.07
N THR A 46 -14.34 6.44 -8.34
CA THR A 46 -14.93 7.72 -8.76
C THR A 46 -13.96 8.59 -9.57
N LYS A 47 -12.67 8.21 -9.62
CA LYS A 47 -11.56 9.00 -10.16
C LYS A 47 -11.48 10.37 -9.46
N THR A 48 -11.45 10.35 -8.13
CA THR A 48 -11.35 11.57 -7.32
C THR A 48 -10.08 11.54 -6.48
N ILE A 49 -9.31 12.63 -6.50
CA ILE A 49 -8.29 12.90 -5.49
C ILE A 49 -8.97 13.73 -4.41
N LYS A 50 -9.01 13.21 -3.19
CA LYS A 50 -9.54 13.89 -2.00
C LYS A 50 -8.39 14.43 -1.19
N ILE A 51 -8.44 15.69 -0.81
CA ILE A 51 -7.42 16.35 0.01
C ILE A 51 -8.09 16.95 1.24
N CYS A 52 -7.47 16.81 2.41
CA CYS A 52 -7.88 17.50 3.62
C CYS A 52 -7.89 19.02 3.43
N ALA A 53 -8.86 19.71 4.03
CA ALA A 53 -8.99 21.15 3.93
C ALA A 53 -7.81 21.90 4.55
N ASN A 54 -7.17 21.31 5.56
CA ASN A 54 -6.03 21.87 6.29
C ASN A 54 -4.94 20.79 6.46
N PRO A 55 -4.17 20.48 5.40
CA PRO A 55 -3.07 19.52 5.50
C PRO A 55 -1.88 20.15 6.24
N GLU A 56 -1.16 19.36 7.04
CA GLU A 56 0.14 19.75 7.60
C GLU A 56 1.22 19.69 6.51
N MET A 57 1.12 18.75 5.57
CA MET A 57 1.99 18.68 4.42
C MET A 57 1.74 19.87 3.47
N PRO A 58 2.81 20.50 2.94
CA PRO A 58 2.67 21.52 1.91
C PRO A 58 1.83 21.01 0.73
N ILE A 59 0.80 21.78 0.36
CA ILE A 59 -0.22 21.34 -0.60
C ILE A 59 0.35 20.86 -1.94
N GLN A 60 1.45 21.46 -2.42
CA GLN A 60 2.11 21.03 -3.65
C GLN A 60 2.69 19.63 -3.55
N VAL A 61 3.31 19.30 -2.43
CA VAL A 61 3.91 17.98 -2.18
C VAL A 61 2.79 16.94 -2.10
N LEU A 62 1.73 17.24 -1.35
CA LEU A 62 0.58 16.38 -1.19
C LEU A 62 -0.14 16.11 -2.53
N LEU A 63 -0.35 17.14 -3.36
CA LEU A 63 -0.95 16.96 -4.68
C LEU A 63 -0.05 16.13 -5.61
N ILE A 64 1.27 16.31 -5.55
CA ILE A 64 2.22 15.48 -6.31
C ILE A 64 2.17 14.01 -5.83
N HIS A 65 2.11 13.79 -4.51
CA HIS A 65 1.99 12.48 -3.87
C HIS A 65 0.74 11.73 -4.37
N GLU A 66 -0.42 12.37 -4.29
CA GLU A 66 -1.69 11.78 -4.71
C GLU A 66 -1.76 11.56 -6.22
N ILE A 67 -1.31 12.53 -7.03
CA ILE A 67 -1.25 12.32 -8.47
C ILE A 67 -0.30 11.17 -8.83
N ALA A 68 0.81 11.00 -8.11
CA ALA A 68 1.71 9.87 -8.32
C ALA A 68 1.01 8.52 -8.03
N HIS A 69 0.15 8.43 -7.01
CA HIS A 69 -0.71 7.25 -6.77
C HIS A 69 -1.69 7.02 -7.92
N ALA A 70 -2.43 8.06 -8.30
CA ALA A 70 -3.42 7.98 -9.37
C ALA A 70 -2.79 7.54 -10.70
N VAL A 71 -1.58 8.01 -11.02
CA VAL A 71 -0.81 7.66 -12.22
C VAL A 71 -0.23 6.26 -12.16
N SER A 72 0.32 5.85 -11.01
CA SER A 72 0.98 4.55 -10.86
C SER A 72 0.00 3.38 -10.88
N ARG A 73 -1.28 3.65 -10.59
CA ARG A 73 -2.33 2.63 -10.37
C ARG A 73 -2.00 1.65 -9.23
N CYS A 74 -1.11 2.05 -8.33
CA CYS A 74 -0.83 1.33 -7.09
C CYS A 74 -1.77 1.87 -6.01
N ARG A 75 -2.71 1.05 -5.53
CA ARG A 75 -3.73 1.49 -4.56
C ARG A 75 -3.15 1.87 -3.21
N ASP A 76 -2.23 1.06 -2.68
CA ASP A 76 -1.76 1.18 -1.29
C ASP A 76 -0.25 0.99 -1.18
N ALA A 77 0.48 1.33 -2.25
CA ALA A 77 1.88 0.93 -2.33
C ALA A 77 2.72 2.05 -2.94
N HIS A 78 3.50 2.72 -2.09
CA HIS A 78 4.64 3.58 -2.43
C HIS A 78 5.78 2.76 -3.07
N GLN A 79 5.44 1.84 -3.97
CA GLN A 79 6.34 0.94 -4.66
C GLN A 79 7.07 1.61 -5.81
N THR A 80 7.94 0.87 -6.50
CA THR A 80 8.80 1.37 -7.57
C THR A 80 8.10 2.27 -8.59
N PRO A 81 6.87 1.99 -9.09
CA PRO A 81 6.19 2.91 -10.00
C PRO A 81 5.91 4.28 -9.37
N TRP A 82 5.41 4.32 -8.13
CA TRP A 82 5.16 5.55 -7.39
C TRP A 82 6.47 6.30 -7.11
N LEU A 83 7.49 5.62 -6.56
CA LEU A 83 8.82 6.19 -6.29
C LEU A 83 9.44 6.82 -7.55
N THR A 84 9.26 6.16 -8.71
CA THR A 84 9.74 6.67 -10.00
C THR A 84 8.99 7.93 -10.44
N ARG A 85 7.69 8.03 -10.14
CA ARG A 85 6.89 9.24 -10.44
C ARG A 85 7.31 10.40 -9.54
N MET A 86 7.49 10.16 -8.25
CA MET A 86 8.00 11.17 -7.31
C MET A 86 9.37 11.69 -7.74
N GLU A 87 10.30 10.81 -8.09
CA GLU A 87 11.64 11.21 -8.56
C GLU A 87 11.57 12.05 -9.86
N LYS A 88 10.68 11.71 -10.78
CA LYS A 88 10.46 12.51 -12.00
C LYS A 88 9.88 13.88 -11.68
N ALA A 89 8.97 13.97 -10.71
CA ALA A 89 8.41 15.24 -10.27
C ALA A 89 9.48 16.12 -9.59
N ALA A 90 10.31 15.54 -8.72
CA ALA A 90 11.44 16.24 -8.09
C ALA A 90 12.42 16.79 -9.13
N LYS A 91 12.85 15.96 -10.10
CA LYS A 91 13.70 16.41 -11.22
C LYS A 91 13.05 17.53 -12.04
N LYS A 92 11.74 17.46 -12.27
CA LYS A 92 11.02 18.52 -12.99
C LYS A 92 10.99 19.82 -12.19
N ALA A 93 10.73 19.78 -10.88
CA ALA A 93 10.79 20.94 -9.98
C ALA A 93 12.17 21.59 -10.05
N ASP A 94 13.23 20.78 -9.99
CA ASP A 94 14.61 21.25 -10.11
C ASP A 94 14.88 21.97 -11.43
N THR A 95 14.37 21.43 -12.53
CA THR A 95 14.57 21.97 -13.88
C THR A 95 13.89 23.33 -14.06
N ILE A 96 12.77 23.56 -13.38
CA ILE A 96 12.01 24.82 -13.45
C ILE A 96 12.35 25.79 -12.32
N GLY A 97 13.42 25.53 -11.55
CA GLY A 97 13.91 26.42 -10.51
C GLY A 97 13.22 26.32 -9.15
N MET A 98 12.30 25.36 -8.96
CA MET A 98 11.60 25.14 -7.69
C MET A 98 12.40 24.22 -6.76
N LYS A 99 13.56 24.68 -6.30
CA LYS A 99 14.52 23.87 -5.53
C LYS A 99 13.96 23.32 -4.22
N ASP A 100 13.27 24.15 -3.44
CA ASP A 100 12.69 23.73 -2.16
C ASP A 100 11.62 22.66 -2.36
N LEU A 101 10.75 22.82 -3.36
CA LEU A 101 9.75 21.80 -3.71
C LEU A 101 10.42 20.49 -4.15
N ALA A 102 11.48 20.56 -4.96
CA ALA A 102 12.23 19.38 -5.38
C ALA A 102 12.78 18.62 -4.16
N GLN A 103 13.33 19.33 -3.16
CA GLN A 103 13.83 18.73 -1.94
C GLN A 103 12.69 18.13 -1.11
N MET A 104 11.56 18.82 -0.94
CA MET A 104 10.41 18.29 -0.20
C MET A 104 9.85 17.00 -0.84
N ILE A 105 9.76 16.94 -2.17
CA ILE A 105 9.34 15.71 -2.88
C ILE A 105 10.32 14.55 -2.65
N ARG A 106 11.63 14.83 -2.61
CA ARG A 106 12.65 13.81 -2.32
C ARG A 106 12.53 13.29 -0.89
N ASN A 107 12.37 14.20 0.07
CA ASN A 107 12.20 13.84 1.48
C ASN A 107 10.96 12.95 1.64
N ASP A 108 9.81 13.33 1.06
CA ASP A 108 8.59 12.52 1.10
C ASP A 108 8.80 11.14 0.45
N ARG A 109 9.46 11.09 -0.71
CA ARG A 109 9.84 9.83 -1.37
C ARG A 109 10.71 8.93 -0.48
N GLU A 110 11.70 9.50 0.21
CA GLU A 110 12.67 8.77 1.04
C GLU A 110 12.03 8.13 2.27
N LEU A 111 10.95 8.69 2.82
CA LEU A 111 10.17 8.04 3.88
C LEU A 111 9.69 6.63 3.50
N TYR A 112 9.58 6.36 2.20
CA TYR A 112 9.06 5.09 1.66
C TYR A 112 10.11 4.25 0.92
N THR A 113 11.37 4.69 0.80
CA THR A 113 12.39 3.91 0.08
C THR A 113 12.83 2.65 0.81
N ASP A 114 12.82 2.68 2.15
CA ASP A 114 13.24 1.56 3.00
C ASP A 114 12.06 0.79 3.59
N VAL A 115 10.82 1.16 3.24
CA VAL A 115 9.64 0.40 3.64
C VAL A 115 9.70 -0.96 2.93
N PRO A 116 9.71 -2.10 3.67
CA PRO A 116 9.84 -3.41 3.07
C PRO A 116 8.79 -3.59 1.98
N VAL A 117 9.25 -3.83 0.75
CA VAL A 117 8.36 -4.13 -0.36
C VAL A 117 7.45 -5.28 0.08
N PHE A 118 6.15 -5.04 0.13
CA PHE A 118 5.18 -6.07 0.45
C PHE A 118 5.28 -7.20 -0.58
N ARG A 119 5.96 -8.29 -0.22
CA ARG A 119 6.12 -9.47 -1.06
C ARG A 119 5.08 -10.51 -0.64
N PRO A 120 4.37 -11.15 -1.59
CA PRO A 120 3.48 -12.27 -1.25
C PRO A 120 4.14 -13.37 -0.43
N SER A 121 5.47 -13.53 -0.54
CA SER A 121 6.26 -14.44 0.30
C SER A 121 6.13 -14.15 1.79
N LEU A 122 6.00 -12.88 2.21
CA LEU A 122 5.81 -12.52 3.62
C LEU A 122 4.49 -13.10 4.15
N ILE A 123 3.41 -12.99 3.37
CA ILE A 123 2.11 -13.59 3.72
C ILE A 123 2.20 -15.11 3.78
N TYR A 124 2.85 -15.74 2.80
CA TYR A 124 2.99 -17.19 2.81
C TYR A 124 3.85 -17.71 3.97
N ASN A 125 4.89 -16.96 4.36
CA ASN A 125 5.68 -17.25 5.54
C ASN A 125 4.84 -17.06 6.82
N ALA A 126 4.10 -15.96 6.94
CA ALA A 126 3.21 -15.72 8.08
C ALA A 126 2.15 -16.83 8.24
N ILE A 127 1.59 -17.34 7.14
CA ILE A 127 0.69 -18.51 7.16
C ILE A 127 1.43 -19.75 7.69
N THR A 128 2.67 -19.97 7.25
CA THR A 128 3.50 -21.10 7.68
C THR A 128 3.78 -21.03 9.18
N ASP A 129 4.17 -19.85 9.68
CA ASP A 129 4.50 -19.61 11.08
C ASP A 129 3.26 -19.74 11.98
N ALA A 130 2.12 -19.19 11.55
CA ALA A 130 0.86 -19.31 12.25
C ALA A 130 0.40 -20.78 12.36
N VAL A 131 0.58 -21.59 11.31
CA VAL A 131 0.26 -23.03 11.34
C VAL A 131 1.16 -23.79 12.34
N VAL A 132 2.43 -23.41 12.46
CA VAL A 132 3.35 -24.00 13.45
C VAL A 132 2.95 -23.61 14.87
N ALA A 133 2.57 -22.35 15.08
CA ALA A 133 2.18 -21.81 16.39
C ALA A 133 0.82 -22.37 16.86
N ALA A 134 -0.14 -22.54 15.94
CA ALA A 134 -1.47 -23.05 16.25
C ALA A 134 -1.87 -24.25 15.35
N PRO A 135 -1.27 -25.43 15.50
CA PRO A 135 -1.50 -26.55 14.60
C PRO A 135 -2.90 -27.15 14.66
N GLN A 136 -3.73 -26.77 15.62
CA GLN A 136 -5.14 -27.13 15.71
C GLN A 136 -6.04 -26.18 14.92
N ALA A 137 -5.61 -24.94 14.66
CA ALA A 137 -6.42 -23.93 14.00
C ALA A 137 -6.72 -24.30 12.54
N ASP A 138 -7.93 -24.03 12.08
CA ASP A 138 -8.31 -24.26 10.70
C ASP A 138 -7.76 -23.16 9.76
N PHE A 139 -7.96 -23.36 8.45
CA PHE A 139 -7.48 -22.42 7.44
C PHE A 139 -8.04 -21.00 7.64
N ASP A 140 -9.32 -20.88 8.01
CA ASP A 140 -10.00 -19.60 8.12
C ASP A 140 -9.49 -18.81 9.33
N GLN A 141 -9.28 -19.48 10.46
CA GLN A 141 -8.67 -18.91 11.66
C GLN A 141 -7.24 -18.41 11.37
N ILE A 142 -6.44 -19.20 10.64
CA ILE A 142 -5.06 -18.81 10.29
C ILE A 142 -5.03 -17.59 9.38
N ILE A 143 -5.84 -17.55 8.31
CA ILE A 143 -5.83 -16.41 7.40
C ILE A 143 -6.42 -15.15 8.04
N ASN A 144 -7.42 -15.27 8.91
CA ASN A 144 -7.96 -14.11 9.62
C ASN A 144 -6.88 -13.48 10.50
N HIS A 145 -6.17 -14.30 11.27
CA HIS A 145 -5.03 -13.86 12.07
C HIS A 145 -3.95 -13.18 11.22
N VAL A 146 -3.49 -13.83 10.14
CA VAL A 146 -2.46 -13.24 9.25
C VAL A 146 -2.96 -11.94 8.60
N ASN A 147 -4.25 -11.85 8.27
CA ASN A 147 -4.83 -10.71 7.60
C ASN A 147 -4.95 -9.48 8.52
N GLU A 148 -5.22 -9.68 9.82
CA GLU A 148 -5.24 -8.62 10.84
C GLU A 148 -3.91 -7.85 10.88
N TYR A 149 -2.77 -8.53 10.69
CA TYR A 149 -1.44 -7.91 10.78
C TYR A 149 -0.89 -7.36 9.46
N HIS A 150 -1.49 -7.67 8.31
CA HIS A 150 -0.84 -7.45 7.02
C HIS A 150 -1.66 -6.77 5.92
N GLY A 151 -2.92 -6.40 6.18
CA GLY A 151 -3.63 -5.53 5.23
C GLY A 151 -5.14 -5.50 5.33
N ASN A 152 -5.73 -6.12 6.36
CA ASN A 152 -7.14 -5.96 6.71
C ASN A 152 -8.10 -6.14 5.51
N TYR A 153 -7.79 -7.10 4.64
CA TYR A 153 -8.57 -7.38 3.44
C TYR A 153 -9.86 -8.12 3.81
N SER A 154 -10.91 -8.05 3.00
CA SER A 154 -11.96 -9.06 3.10
C SER A 154 -11.39 -10.44 2.75
N LYS A 155 -12.01 -11.52 3.26
CA LYS A 155 -11.58 -12.90 2.96
C LYS A 155 -11.50 -13.17 1.45
N GLN A 156 -12.47 -12.67 0.68
CA GLN A 156 -12.48 -12.86 -0.77
C GLN A 156 -11.32 -12.13 -1.46
N GLU A 157 -11.03 -10.90 -1.04
CA GLU A 157 -9.89 -10.12 -1.57
C GLU A 157 -8.56 -10.76 -1.20
N PHE A 158 -8.42 -11.22 0.04
CA PHE A 158 -7.24 -11.92 0.51
C PHE A 158 -6.96 -13.15 -0.37
N LEU A 159 -7.96 -14.00 -0.61
CA LEU A 159 -7.79 -15.21 -1.41
C LEU A 159 -7.54 -14.91 -2.90
N LYS A 160 -8.14 -13.83 -3.43
CA LYS A 160 -7.88 -13.37 -4.79
C LYS A 160 -6.43 -12.88 -4.96
N LYS A 161 -5.90 -12.20 -3.95
CA LYS A 161 -4.54 -11.63 -3.93
C LYS A 161 -3.48 -12.71 -3.64
N PHE A 162 -3.75 -13.61 -2.69
CA PHE A 162 -2.85 -14.66 -2.22
C PHE A 162 -3.32 -16.05 -2.62
N LYS A 163 -3.38 -16.30 -3.93
CA LYS A 163 -3.95 -17.52 -4.53
C LYS A 163 -3.36 -18.84 -4.01
N ARG A 164 -2.12 -18.80 -3.48
CA ARG A 164 -1.43 -19.98 -2.92
C ARG A 164 -1.65 -20.17 -1.42
N ALA A 165 -2.38 -19.28 -0.74
CA ALA A 165 -2.56 -19.32 0.71
C ALA A 165 -3.04 -20.68 1.21
N ARG A 166 -4.09 -21.23 0.57
CA ARG A 166 -4.61 -22.56 0.91
C ARG A 166 -3.58 -23.67 0.70
N GLN A 167 -2.88 -23.67 -0.43
CA GLN A 167 -1.84 -24.67 -0.70
C GLN A 167 -0.71 -24.64 0.33
N VAL A 168 -0.27 -23.45 0.73
CA VAL A 168 0.78 -23.26 1.75
C VAL A 168 0.31 -23.76 3.12
N TYR A 169 -0.92 -23.41 3.53
CA TYR A 169 -1.53 -23.91 4.75
C TYR A 169 -1.59 -25.44 4.77
N GLU A 170 -2.19 -26.07 3.76
CA GLU A 170 -2.39 -27.52 3.72
C GLU A 170 -1.05 -28.28 3.75
N LYS A 171 -0.07 -27.78 2.98
CA LYS A 171 1.28 -28.36 2.98
C LYS A 171 1.89 -28.28 4.38
N LYS A 172 1.86 -27.12 5.02
CA LYS A 172 2.49 -26.94 6.33
C LYS A 172 1.77 -27.72 7.43
N LYS A 173 0.43 -27.75 7.40
CA LYS A 173 -0.41 -28.51 8.33
C LYS A 173 -0.05 -29.99 8.29
N LYS A 174 0.09 -30.56 7.09
CA LYS A 174 0.51 -31.95 6.90
C LYS A 174 1.90 -32.23 7.50
N GLU A 175 2.87 -31.35 7.25
CA GLU A 175 4.22 -31.48 7.81
C GLU A 175 4.21 -31.49 9.35
N VAL A 176 3.48 -30.57 9.98
CA VAL A 176 3.41 -30.45 11.44
C VAL A 176 2.73 -31.68 12.06
N LEU A 177 1.66 -32.19 11.45
CA LEU A 177 0.97 -33.40 11.93
C LEU A 177 1.86 -34.65 11.81
N GLN A 178 2.61 -34.78 10.71
CA GLN A 178 3.57 -35.89 10.52
C GLN A 178 4.70 -35.87 11.55
N GLN A 179 5.24 -34.68 11.86
CA GLN A 179 6.27 -34.52 12.88
C GLN A 179 5.76 -34.90 14.28
N ARG A 180 4.52 -34.49 14.64
CA ARG A 180 3.91 -34.84 15.93
C ARG A 180 3.60 -36.33 16.06
N GLY A 181 3.14 -36.97 14.99
CA GLY A 181 2.92 -38.43 14.96
C GLY A 181 4.21 -39.24 15.16
N SER A 182 5.34 -38.77 14.61
CA SER A 182 6.66 -39.41 14.72
C SER A 182 7.29 -39.30 16.12
N VAL A 183 6.94 -38.26 16.88
CA VAL A 183 7.41 -38.08 18.27
C VAL A 183 6.65 -38.99 19.24
N LEU A 184 5.36 -39.25 19.01
CA LEU A 184 4.54 -40.11 19.86
C LEU A 184 4.86 -41.60 19.72
N THR A 185 5.49 -42.03 18.63
CA THR A 185 5.88 -43.44 18.41
C THR A 185 7.28 -43.79 18.93
N LYS A 186 8.01 -42.83 19.54
CA LYS A 186 9.40 -43.00 20.00
C LYS A 186 9.56 -43.04 21.52
N THR A 187 8.49 -43.21 22.29
CA THR A 187 8.60 -43.43 23.75
C THR A 187 9.08 -44.87 24.00
N PRO A 188 10.29 -45.10 24.53
CA PRO A 188 10.72 -46.44 24.90
C PRO A 188 9.96 -46.84 26.16
N THR A 189 9.16 -47.90 26.08
CA THR A 189 8.71 -48.65 27.26
C THR A 189 9.95 -49.10 28.03
N LYS A 190 10.10 -48.59 29.25
CA LYS A 190 11.00 -49.18 30.26
C LYS A 190 10.43 -50.49 30.74
#